data_AF-A0A7R6SRY7-F1
#
_entry.id   AF-A0A7R6SRY7-F1
#
_cell.length_a   1.000
_cell.length_b   1.000
_cell.length_c   1.000
_cell.angle_alpha   90.00
_cell.angle_beta   90.00
_cell.angle_gamma   90.00
#
_symmetry.space_group_name_H-M   'P 1'
#
loop_
_entity.id
_entity.type
_entity.pdbx_description
1 polymer ?
#
loop_
_entity_poly.entity_id
_entity_poly.type
_entity_poly.pdbx_seq_one_letter_code
_entity_poly.pdbx_strand_id
1 'polypeptide(L)'
;MMLQNIRRQTWIGRFLIALLLTMSFQSLTVNAAMISTDSIIQTEHQQYTKSDLLQKLESKELQQQLADMGVDKQELEQRIASLTPDEISQLNANLASQPAGEGVLGLVGLVFVVFVITDMLCATNLFSFVRCINR
;
A
#
# COMPACT_ATOMS: atom_id res chain seq x y z
N MET A 1 62.01 -6.16 -2.29
CA MET A 1 60.82 -5.87 -3.14
C MET A 1 59.47 -5.93 -2.39
N MET A 2 59.39 -6.40 -1.14
CA MET A 2 58.10 -6.57 -0.42
C MET A 2 57.55 -5.31 0.28
N LEU A 3 58.37 -4.29 0.59
CA LEU A 3 57.94 -3.12 1.37
C LEU A 3 57.11 -2.08 0.57
N GLN A 4 57.21 -2.07 -0.77
CA GLN A 4 56.44 -1.14 -1.61
C GLN A 4 54.98 -1.60 -1.80
N ASN A 5 54.71 -2.91 -1.72
CA ASN A 5 53.38 -3.47 -1.95
C ASN A 5 52.40 -3.18 -0.79
N ILE A 6 52.92 -3.17 0.45
CA ILE A 6 52.14 -2.91 1.67
C ILE A 6 51.73 -1.41 1.76
N ARG A 7 52.61 -0.48 1.36
CA ARG A 7 52.25 0.95 1.23
C ARG A 7 51.20 1.20 0.15
N ARG A 8 51.20 0.40 -0.93
CA ARG A 8 50.21 0.53 -2.01
C ARG A 8 48.83 -0.01 -1.61
N GLN A 9 48.78 -1.14 -0.88
CA GLN A 9 47.52 -1.71 -0.38
C GLN A 9 46.82 -0.85 0.69
N THR A 10 47.58 -0.22 1.59
CA THR A 10 47.02 0.69 2.60
C THR A 10 46.50 2.01 2.00
N TRP A 11 47.09 2.47 0.89
CA TRP A 11 46.58 3.62 0.14
C TRP A 11 45.24 3.33 -0.54
N ILE A 12 45.10 2.15 -1.16
CA ILE A 12 43.85 1.73 -1.83
C ILE A 12 42.72 1.59 -0.80
N GLY A 13 42.98 1.00 0.37
CA GLY A 13 41.99 0.86 1.44
C GLY A 13 41.51 2.21 1.97
N ARG A 14 42.42 3.17 2.18
CA ARG A 14 42.06 4.53 2.63
C ARG A 14 41.23 5.28 1.58
N PHE A 15 41.49 5.05 0.30
CA PHE A 15 40.73 5.65 -0.79
C PHE A 15 39.30 5.09 -0.88
N LEU A 16 39.14 3.77 -0.71
CA LEU A 16 37.83 3.11 -0.68
C LEU A 16 36.97 3.56 0.49
N ILE A 17 37.56 3.72 1.68
CA ILE A 17 36.84 4.20 2.88
C ILE A 17 36.42 5.66 2.71
N ALA A 18 37.27 6.52 2.13
CA ALA A 18 36.93 7.90 1.86
C ALA A 18 35.79 8.02 0.83
N LEU A 19 35.78 7.18 -0.21
CA LEU A 19 34.71 7.12 -1.22
C LEU A 19 33.37 6.68 -0.62
N LEU A 20 33.39 5.68 0.27
CA LEU A 20 32.18 5.19 0.96
C LEU A 20 31.58 6.25 1.91
N LEU A 21 32.44 7.00 2.60
CA LEU A 21 32.02 8.09 3.47
C LEU A 21 31.39 9.24 2.68
N THR A 22 31.98 9.66 1.55
CA THR A 22 31.41 10.75 0.73
C THR A 22 30.07 10.36 0.10
N MET A 23 29.86 9.09 -0.28
CA MET A 23 28.56 8.59 -0.74
C MET A 23 27.49 8.59 0.36
N SER A 24 27.88 8.42 1.63
CA SER A 24 26.93 8.40 2.75
C SER A 24 26.34 9.79 3.02
N PHE A 25 27.08 10.87 2.78
CA PHE A 25 26.59 12.24 2.94
C PHE A 25 25.50 12.65 1.92
N GLN A 26 25.37 11.95 0.80
CA GLN A 26 24.40 12.26 -0.26
C GLN A 26 22.98 11.77 0.08
N SER A 27 22.82 10.94 1.13
CA SER A 27 21.58 10.17 1.39
C SER A 27 20.61 10.82 2.38
N LEU A 28 20.85 12.08 2.79
CA LEU A 28 20.00 12.79 3.76
C LEU A 28 18.84 13.59 3.15
N THR A 29 18.52 13.40 1.87
CA THR A 29 17.25 13.91 1.32
C THR A 29 16.12 12.92 1.58
N VAL A 30 15.73 12.82 2.86
CA VAL A 30 14.42 12.28 3.23
C VAL A 30 13.37 13.24 2.67
N ASN A 31 12.99 13.03 1.42
CA ASN A 31 11.80 13.63 0.83
C ASN A 31 10.59 12.93 1.45
N ALA A 32 10.35 13.20 2.74
CA ALA A 32 9.02 13.07 3.31
C ALA A 32 8.20 14.25 2.77
N ALA A 33 7.84 14.18 1.49
CA ALA A 33 6.70 14.94 1.01
C ALA A 33 5.54 14.51 1.90
N MET A 34 5.00 15.44 2.70
CA MET A 34 3.71 15.20 3.33
C MET A 34 2.74 14.95 2.19
N ILE A 35 2.42 13.68 1.97
CA ILE A 35 1.30 13.28 1.14
C ILE A 35 0.10 13.75 1.94
N SER A 36 -0.37 14.95 1.65
CA SER A 36 -1.64 15.45 2.16
C SER A 36 -2.66 14.36 1.84
N THR A 37 -3.36 13.88 2.85
CA THR A 37 -4.43 12.87 2.73
C THR A 37 -5.41 13.21 1.60
N ASP A 38 -5.52 14.50 1.22
CA ASP A 38 -6.26 14.99 0.06
C ASP A 38 -5.93 14.25 -1.26
N SER A 39 -4.67 13.85 -1.46
CA SER A 39 -4.24 13.13 -2.67
C SER A 39 -4.61 11.64 -2.67
N ILE A 40 -4.82 11.05 -1.48
CA ILE A 40 -5.27 9.65 -1.36
C ILE A 40 -6.79 9.56 -1.45
N ILE A 41 -7.54 10.57 -1.00
CA ILE A 41 -9.00 10.60 -1.13
C ILE A 41 -9.45 10.53 -2.61
N GLN A 42 -8.69 11.12 -3.54
CA GLN A 42 -9.01 11.03 -4.97
C GLN A 42 -8.72 9.65 -5.59
N THR A 43 -7.87 8.82 -4.98
CA THR A 43 -7.55 7.49 -5.50
C THR A 43 -8.57 6.42 -5.04
N GLU A 44 -9.31 6.69 -3.94
CA GLU A 44 -10.28 5.75 -3.35
C GLU A 44 -11.73 5.96 -3.84
N HIS A 45 -12.08 7.17 -4.31
CA HIS A 45 -13.40 7.42 -4.90
C HIS A 45 -13.46 7.01 -6.37
N GLN A 46 -13.38 5.70 -6.62
CA GLN A 46 -13.57 5.17 -7.96
C GLN A 46 -15.05 5.33 -8.35
N GLN A 47 -15.36 6.40 -9.10
CA GLN A 47 -16.68 6.59 -9.70
C GLN A 47 -16.85 5.58 -10.83
N TYR A 48 -17.74 4.60 -10.65
CA TYR A 48 -18.03 3.61 -11.67
C TYR A 48 -18.94 4.19 -12.75
N THR A 49 -18.58 3.96 -14.01
CA THR A 49 -19.43 4.21 -15.18
C THR A 49 -20.18 2.93 -15.54
N LYS A 50 -21.26 3.01 -16.33
CA LYS A 50 -21.96 1.82 -16.89
C LYS A 50 -21.00 0.81 -17.49
N SER A 51 -20.04 1.28 -18.27
CA SER A 51 -19.04 0.42 -18.92
C SER A 51 -18.17 -0.31 -17.91
N ASP A 52 -17.75 0.38 -16.83
CA ASP A 52 -16.92 -0.22 -15.78
C ASP A 52 -17.70 -1.28 -15.00
N LEU A 53 -18.99 -1.03 -14.74
CA LEU A 53 -19.85 -2.00 -14.07
C LEU A 53 -20.06 -3.26 -14.91
N LEU A 54 -20.30 -3.11 -16.22
CA LEU A 54 -20.39 -4.24 -17.15
C LEU A 54 -19.07 -5.02 -17.21
N GLN A 55 -17.94 -4.33 -17.28
CA GLN A 55 -16.63 -4.98 -17.25
C GLN A 55 -16.38 -5.72 -15.94
N LYS A 56 -16.79 -5.17 -14.79
CA LYS A 56 -16.70 -5.86 -13.50
C LYS A 56 -17.57 -7.12 -13.44
N LEU A 57 -18.75 -7.10 -14.05
CA LEU A 57 -19.59 -8.30 -14.18
C LEU A 57 -18.97 -9.40 -15.04
N GLU A 58 -17.97 -9.09 -15.86
CA GLU A 58 -17.22 -10.12 -16.61
C GLU A 58 -16.26 -10.92 -15.72
N SER A 59 -15.94 -10.43 -14.52
CA SER A 59 -15.10 -11.15 -13.55
C SER A 59 -15.72 -12.50 -13.18
N LYS A 60 -14.93 -13.57 -13.31
CA LYS A 60 -15.35 -14.94 -12.97
C LYS A 60 -15.74 -15.09 -11.51
N GLU A 61 -15.03 -14.41 -10.61
CA GLU A 61 -15.29 -14.45 -9.18
C GLU A 61 -16.67 -13.83 -8.84
N LEU A 62 -16.96 -12.65 -9.41
CA LEU A 62 -18.26 -11.99 -9.23
C LEU A 62 -19.38 -12.81 -9.86
N GLN A 63 -19.17 -13.39 -11.04
CA GLN A 63 -20.17 -14.25 -11.69
C GLN A 63 -20.50 -15.46 -10.83
N GLN A 64 -19.51 -16.12 -10.25
CA GLN A 64 -19.72 -17.26 -9.38
C GLN A 64 -20.49 -16.85 -8.11
N GLN A 65 -20.09 -15.74 -7.48
CA GLN A 65 -20.76 -15.25 -6.28
C GLN A 65 -22.21 -14.80 -6.54
N LEU A 66 -22.48 -14.17 -7.69
CA LEU A 66 -23.84 -13.82 -8.12
C LEU A 66 -24.67 -15.06 -8.45
N ALA A 67 -24.08 -16.07 -9.09
CA ALA A 67 -24.73 -17.34 -9.36
C ALA A 67 -25.07 -18.10 -8.07
N ASP A 68 -24.20 -18.08 -7.07
CA ASP A 68 -24.44 -18.66 -5.75
C ASP A 68 -25.62 -17.98 -5.02
N MET A 69 -25.86 -16.70 -5.30
CA MET A 69 -27.02 -15.95 -4.82
C MET A 69 -28.27 -16.13 -5.70
N GLY A 70 -28.20 -16.95 -6.76
CA GLY A 70 -29.30 -17.20 -7.70
C GLY A 70 -29.60 -16.05 -8.66
N VAL A 71 -28.65 -15.13 -8.85
CA VAL A 71 -28.81 -13.98 -9.76
C VAL A 71 -28.37 -14.35 -11.17
N ASP A 72 -29.25 -14.17 -12.13
CA ASP A 72 -28.94 -14.37 -13.56
C ASP A 72 -28.11 -13.20 -14.11
N LYS A 73 -27.04 -13.53 -14.84
CA LYS A 73 -26.11 -12.53 -15.40
C LYS A 73 -26.80 -11.65 -16.45
N GLN A 74 -27.57 -12.23 -17.35
CA GLN A 74 -28.23 -11.47 -18.41
C GLN A 74 -29.28 -10.50 -17.86
N GLU A 75 -30.01 -10.91 -16.82
CA GLU A 75 -30.94 -10.01 -16.13
C GLU A 75 -30.22 -8.82 -15.50
N LEU A 76 -29.08 -9.06 -14.85
CA LEU A 76 -28.30 -8.00 -14.21
C LEU A 76 -27.69 -7.03 -15.23
N GLU A 77 -27.20 -7.53 -16.37
CA GLU A 77 -26.69 -6.68 -17.46
C GLU A 77 -27.78 -5.74 -18.00
N GLN A 78 -29.00 -6.23 -18.18
CA GLN A 78 -30.13 -5.41 -18.62
C GLN A 78 -30.47 -4.32 -17.60
N ARG A 79 -30.42 -4.64 -16.31
CA ARG A 79 -30.62 -3.67 -15.23
C ARG A 79 -29.57 -2.56 -15.27
N ILE A 80 -28.28 -2.92 -15.39
CA ILE A 80 -27.18 -1.94 -15.48
C ILE A 80 -27.31 -1.08 -16.75
N ALA A 81 -27.69 -1.68 -17.87
CA ALA A 81 -27.93 -0.95 -19.11
C ALA A 81 -29.05 0.09 -18.95
N SER A 82 -30.11 -0.25 -18.20
CA SER A 82 -31.26 0.62 -17.95
C SER A 82 -31.02 1.76 -16.95
N LEU A 83 -29.95 1.70 -16.14
CA LEU A 83 -29.65 2.73 -15.15
C LEU A 83 -29.49 4.12 -15.78
N THR A 84 -30.00 5.16 -15.14
CA THR A 84 -29.79 6.55 -15.55
C THR A 84 -28.49 7.10 -14.96
N PRO A 85 -27.94 8.21 -15.48
CA PRO A 85 -26.76 8.86 -14.90
C PRO A 85 -26.93 9.20 -13.41
N ASP A 86 -28.13 9.62 -13.01
CA ASP A 86 -28.45 9.96 -11.61
C ASP A 86 -28.45 8.72 -10.71
N GLU A 87 -29.00 7.60 -11.18
CA GLU A 87 -28.98 6.33 -10.45
C GLU A 87 -27.57 5.76 -10.30
N ILE A 88 -26.70 5.94 -11.30
CA ILE A 88 -25.29 5.54 -11.23
C ILE A 88 -24.56 6.39 -10.19
N SER A 89 -24.83 7.69 -10.15
CA SER A 89 -24.27 8.58 -9.12
C SER A 89 -24.70 8.14 -7.71
N GLN A 90 -25.98 7.79 -7.53
CA GLN A 90 -26.49 7.27 -6.27
C GLN A 90 -25.87 5.91 -5.92
N LEU A 91 -25.68 5.02 -6.89
CA LEU A 91 -24.99 3.74 -6.69
C LEU A 91 -23.54 3.95 -6.24
N ASN A 92 -22.81 4.85 -6.90
CA ASN A 92 -21.43 5.21 -6.53
C ASN A 92 -21.35 5.76 -5.11
N ALA A 93 -22.32 6.59 -4.69
CA ALA A 93 -22.39 7.09 -3.33
C ALA A 93 -22.59 5.96 -2.30
N ASN A 94 -23.43 4.97 -2.62
CA ASN A 94 -23.64 3.78 -1.77
C ASN A 94 -22.45 2.83 -1.75
N LEU A 95 -21.69 2.71 -2.84
CA LEU A 95 -20.48 1.90 -2.90
C LEU A 95 -19.32 2.58 -2.16
N ALA A 96 -19.22 3.91 -2.21
CA ALA A 96 -18.23 4.68 -1.48
C ALA A 96 -18.49 4.71 0.04
N SER A 97 -19.74 4.58 0.48
CA SER A 97 -20.09 4.53 1.91
C SER A 97 -19.89 3.14 2.52
N GLN A 98 -19.79 2.10 1.69
CA GLN A 98 -19.40 0.77 2.12
C GLN A 98 -17.86 0.77 2.24
N PRO A 99 -17.28 0.40 3.39
CA PRO A 99 -15.84 0.32 3.57
C PRO A 99 -15.27 -0.87 2.79
N ALA A 100 -15.32 -0.81 1.45
CA ALA A 100 -14.69 -1.74 0.53
C ALA A 100 -13.22 -1.33 0.33
N GLY A 101 -12.48 -1.24 1.43
CA GLY A 101 -11.23 -0.50 1.42
C GLY A 101 -10.40 -0.56 2.69
N GLU A 102 -10.64 -1.51 3.59
CA GLU A 102 -9.56 -1.95 4.49
C GLU A 102 -8.55 -2.79 3.67
N GLY A 103 -8.01 -2.19 2.59
CA GLY A 103 -7.11 -2.84 1.65
C GLY A 103 -5.77 -3.18 2.29
N VAL A 104 -4.75 -3.39 1.47
CA VAL A 104 -3.37 -3.63 1.94
C VAL A 104 -2.93 -2.58 2.98
N LEU A 105 -3.39 -1.33 2.87
CA LEU A 105 -3.11 -0.30 3.86
C LEU A 105 -3.73 -0.56 5.23
N GLY A 106 -4.97 -1.06 5.28
CA GLY A 106 -5.61 -1.46 6.53
C GLY A 106 -4.94 -2.68 7.15
N LEU A 107 -4.62 -3.69 6.34
CA LEU A 107 -3.85 -4.86 6.79
C LEU A 107 -2.46 -4.48 7.29
N VAL A 108 -1.73 -3.62 6.58
CA VAL A 108 -0.42 -3.12 7.00
C VAL A 108 -0.53 -2.30 8.29
N GLY A 109 -1.55 -1.46 8.42
CA GLY A 109 -1.84 -0.72 9.64
C GLY A 109 -2.15 -1.64 10.83
N LEU A 110 -2.97 -2.66 10.63
CA LEU A 110 -3.32 -3.65 11.66
C LEU A 110 -2.08 -4.44 12.10
N VAL A 111 -1.29 -4.94 11.15
CA VAL A 111 -0.03 -5.65 11.44
C VAL A 111 0.95 -4.73 12.18
N PHE A 112 1.05 -3.47 11.79
CA PHE A 112 1.87 -2.48 12.48
C PHE A 112 1.44 -2.27 13.94
N VAL A 113 0.14 -2.09 14.20
CA VAL A 113 -0.40 -1.92 15.55
C VAL A 113 -0.13 -3.15 16.42
N VAL A 114 -0.35 -4.36 15.89
CA VAL A 114 -0.06 -5.62 16.60
C VAL A 114 1.41 -5.71 16.98
N PHE A 115 2.33 -5.40 16.06
CA PHE A 115 3.77 -5.42 16.36
C PHE A 115 4.18 -4.36 17.38
N VAL A 116 3.63 -3.15 17.31
CA VAL A 116 3.91 -2.10 18.31
C VAL A 116 3.49 -2.54 19.72
N ILE A 117 2.30 -3.14 19.87
CA ILE A 117 1.83 -3.66 21.16
C ILE A 117 2.75 -4.78 21.65
N THR A 118 3.13 -5.70 20.76
CA THR A 118 4.00 -6.84 21.09
C THR A 118 5.41 -6.40 21.51
N ASP A 119 5.94 -5.33 20.90
CA ASP A 119 7.23 -4.72 21.24
C ASP A 119 7.17 -4.00 22.61
N MET A 120 6.07 -3.30 22.91
CA MET A 120 5.83 -2.68 24.21
C MET A 120 5.76 -3.71 25.36
N LEU A 121 5.25 -4.91 25.08
CA LEU A 121 5.21 -6.05 26.00
C LEU A 121 6.54 -6.82 26.09
N CYS A 122 7.59 -6.40 25.38
CA CYS A 122 8.88 -7.07 25.30
C CYS A 122 8.85 -8.47 24.66
N ALA A 123 7.80 -8.81 23.91
CA ALA A 123 7.72 -10.08 23.19
C ALA A 123 8.47 -10.03 21.85
N THR A 124 8.62 -8.84 21.27
CA THR A 124 9.44 -8.56 20.07
C THR A 124 10.32 -7.32 20.27
N ASN A 125 11.31 -7.09 19.39
CA ASN A 125 12.08 -5.85 19.34
C ASN A 125 12.31 -5.47 17.88
N LEU A 126 11.29 -4.86 17.26
CA LEU A 126 11.27 -4.50 15.84
C LEU A 126 11.39 -2.99 15.63
N PHE A 127 10.93 -2.19 16.59
CA PHE A 127 10.87 -0.74 16.52
C PHE A 127 11.73 -0.09 17.60
N SER A 128 12.80 0.60 17.19
CA SER A 128 13.74 1.27 18.10
C SER A 128 13.13 2.41 18.93
N PHE A 129 11.93 2.87 18.55
CA PHE A 129 11.19 3.91 19.26
C PHE A 129 10.19 3.35 20.29
N VAL A 130 9.88 2.05 20.27
CA VAL A 130 8.99 1.43 21.26
C VAL A 130 9.81 1.00 22.47
N ARG A 131 9.35 1.37 23.67
CA ARG A 131 10.00 1.00 24.93
C ARG A 131 9.17 -0.04 25.66
N CYS A 132 9.85 -1.07 26.13
CA CYS A 132 9.34 -2.06 27.06
C CYS A 132 8.70 -1.42 28.29
N ILE A 133 7.43 -1.74 28.56
CA ILE A 133 6.73 -1.27 29.76
C ILE A 133 6.92 -2.22 30.95
N ASN A 134 7.06 -3.52 30.69
CA ASN A 134 7.25 -4.54 31.71
C ASN A 134 8.75 -4.66 32.05
N ARG A 135 9.27 -3.63 32.72
CA ARG A 135 10.62 -3.60 33.28
C ARG A 135 10.61 -4.02 34.74
#